data_AF-A0A1B7VM83-F1
#
_entry.id   AF-A0A1B7VM83-F1
#
_cell.length_a   1.000
_cell.length_b   1.000
_cell.length_c   1.000
_cell.angle_alpha   90.00
_cell.angle_beta   90.00
_cell.angle_gamma   90.00
#
_symmetry.space_group_name_H-M   'P 1'
#
loop_
_entity.id
_entity.type
_entity.pdbx_description
1 polymer ?
#
loop_
_entity_poly.entity_id
_entity_poly.type
_entity_poly.pdbx_seq_one_letter_code
_entity_poly.pdbx_strand_id
1 'polypeptide(L)' 'MAAKYFNPYTDFGYQQYKKSLVQYLEVKNVFDTAFEEGEKAGIEKGIEKVAKALKEQNIAIEIIAESTGLSYETIKRI' A
#
# COMPACT_ATOMS: atom_id res chain seq x y z
N MET A 1 -17.64 30.78 -39.32
CA MET A 1 -17.49 30.39 -37.91
C MET A 1 -18.63 29.47 -37.55
N ALA A 2 -18.39 28.17 -37.39
CA ALA A 2 -19.44 27.23 -36.99
C ALA A 2 -19.72 27.40 -35.50
N ALA A 3 -20.93 27.83 -35.14
CA ALA A 3 -21.37 27.87 -33.75
C ALA A 3 -21.35 26.43 -33.20
N LYS A 4 -20.49 26.17 -32.22
CA LYS A 4 -20.41 24.89 -31.52
C LYS A 4 -21.68 24.78 -30.67
N TYR A 5 -22.65 23.98 -31.10
CA TYR A 5 -23.89 23.78 -30.36
C TYR A 5 -23.57 23.09 -29.03
N PHE A 6 -23.83 23.80 -27.92
CA PHE A 6 -23.82 23.22 -26.57
C PHE A 6 -25.03 22.30 -26.46
N ASN A 7 -24.80 20.98 -26.47
CA ASN A 7 -25.86 20.01 -26.26
C ASN A 7 -25.84 19.60 -24.78
N PRO A 8 -26.81 20.06 -23.96
CA PRO A 8 -26.81 19.83 -22.53
C PRO A 8 -26.90 18.34 -22.18
N TYR A 9 -27.45 17.47 -23.02
CA TYR A 9 -27.52 16.04 -22.70
C TYR A 9 -26.18 15.33 -22.90
N THR A 10 -25.41 15.70 -23.93
CA THR A 10 -24.07 15.13 -24.18
C THR A 10 -23.00 15.83 -23.35
N ASP A 11 -23.02 17.16 -23.25
CA ASP A 11 -21.97 17.90 -22.54
C ASP A 11 -22.17 17.80 -21.01
N PHE A 12 -23.39 17.99 -20.49
CA PHE A 12 -23.63 17.84 -19.04
C PHE A 12 -23.52 16.39 -18.60
N GLY A 13 -24.09 15.44 -19.37
CA GLY A 13 -23.97 14.01 -19.10
C GLY A 13 -22.51 13.54 -19.07
N TYR A 14 -21.69 14.02 -20.01
CA TYR A 14 -20.26 13.71 -20.06
C TYR A 14 -19.48 14.32 -18.89
N GLN A 15 -19.77 15.56 -18.49
CA GLN A 15 -19.10 16.17 -17.32
C GLN A 15 -19.47 15.46 -16.01
N GLN A 16 -20.74 15.08 -15.84
CA GLN A 16 -21.18 14.34 -14.66
C GLN A 16 -20.56 12.94 -14.62
N TYR A 17 -20.54 12.24 -15.75
CA TYR A 17 -19.83 10.96 -15.87
C TYR A 17 -18.35 11.08 -15.52
N LYS A 18 -17.66 12.09 -16.06
CA LYS A 18 -16.25 12.35 -15.76
C LYS A 18 -16.05 12.63 -14.26
N LYS A 19 -16.93 13.42 -13.63
CA LYS A 19 -16.87 13.71 -12.19
C LYS A 19 -17.04 12.44 -11.36
N SER A 20 -18.02 11.60 -11.68
CA SER A 20 -18.24 10.32 -11.00
C SER A 20 -17.04 9.37 -11.17
N LEU A 21 -16.45 9.33 -12.37
CA LEU A 21 -15.25 8.54 -12.62
C LEU A 21 -14.07 9.02 -11.78
N VAL A 22 -13.83 10.33 -11.72
CA VAL A 22 -12.76 10.91 -10.88
C VAL A 22 -12.98 10.57 -9.42
N GLN A 23 -14.20 10.75 -8.88
CA GLN A 23 -14.51 10.40 -7.49
C GLN A 23 -14.26 8.91 -7.20
N TYR A 24 -14.67 8.01 -8.10
CA TYR A 24 -14.40 6.59 -7.96
C TYR A 24 -12.90 6.29 -7.93
N LEU A 25 -12.13 6.89 -8.86
CA LEU A 25 -10.69 6.67 -8.95
C LEU A 25 -9.95 7.21 -7.73
N GLU A 26 -10.33 8.39 -7.22
CA GLU A 26 -9.74 8.95 -5.99
C GLU A 26 -9.92 7.99 -4.81
N VAL A 27 -11.14 7.51 -4.60
CA VAL A 27 -11.45 6.56 -3.53
C VAL A 27 -10.68 5.25 -3.72
N LYS A 28 -10.70 4.70 -4.94
CA LYS A 28 -9.97 3.47 -5.27
C LYS A 28 -8.47 3.61 -4.99
N ASN A 29 -7.86 4.71 -5.41
CA ASN A 29 -6.41 4.94 -5.22
C ASN A 29 -6.04 5.03 -3.74
N VAL A 30 -6.88 5.67 -2.91
CA VAL A 30 -6.68 5.71 -1.46
C VAL A 30 -6.73 4.29 -0.87
N PHE A 31 -7.72 3.49 -1.27
CA PHE A 31 -7.85 2.11 -0.79
C PHE A 31 -6.70 1.22 -1.24
N ASP A 32 -6.31 1.29 -2.52
CA ASP A 32 -5.20 0.52 -3.08
C ASP A 32 -3.90 0.84 -2.32
N THR A 33 -3.61 2.13 -2.11
CA THR A 33 -2.43 2.57 -1.36
C THR A 33 -2.47 2.06 0.09
N ALA A 34 -3.59 2.24 0.79
CA ALA A 34 -3.75 1.79 2.17
C ALA A 34 -3.62 0.26 2.31
N PHE A 35 -4.11 -0.50 1.33
CA PHE A 35 -4.00 -1.95 1.31
C PHE A 35 -2.55 -2.38 1.09
N GLU A 36 -1.85 -1.84 0.08
CA GLU A 36 -0.46 -2.17 -0.21
C GLU A 36 0.48 -1.82 0.95
N GLU A 37 0.31 -0.64 1.56
CA GLU A 37 1.08 -0.25 2.75
C GLU A 37 0.74 -1.14 3.95
N GLY A 38 -0.53 -1.50 4.13
CA GLY A 38 -0.98 -2.40 5.17
C GLY A 38 -0.39 -3.80 5.04
N GLU A 39 -0.31 -4.35 3.82
CA GLU A 39 0.30 -5.64 3.54
C GLU A 39 1.81 -5.61 3.85
N LYS A 40 2.54 -4.60 3.34
CA LYS A 40 3.98 -4.42 3.64
C LYS A 40 4.24 -4.32 5.13
N ALA A 41 3.51 -3.46 5.84
CA ALA A 41 3.63 -3.31 7.28
C ALA A 41 3.27 -4.59 8.05
N GLY A 42 2.31 -5.37 7.54
CA GLY A 42 1.94 -6.67 8.09
C GLY A 42 3.06 -7.70 7.96
N ILE A 43 3.69 -7.78 6.78
CA ILE A 43 4.83 -8.65 6.51
C ILE A 43 6.01 -8.27 7.40
N GLU A 44 6.38 -6.99 7.46
CA GLU A 44 7.49 -6.50 8.29
C GLU A 44 7.28 -6.84 9.78
N LYS A 45 6.10 -6.54 10.32
CA LYS A 45 5.75 -6.90 11.72
C LYS A 45 5.76 -8.40 11.96
N GLY A 46 5.34 -9.19 10.96
CA GLY A 46 5.39 -10.66 11.01
C GLY A 46 6.82 -11.17 11.12
N ILE A 47 7.71 -10.66 10.27
CA ILE A 47 9.15 -10.99 10.26
C ILE A 47 9.80 -10.60 11.60
N GLU A 48 9.55 -9.37 12.09
CA GLU A 48 10.07 -8.92 13.38
C GLU A 48 9.61 -9.79 14.55
N LYS A 49 8.33 -10.20 14.56
CA LYS A 49 7.78 -11.08 15.59
C LYS A 49 8.47 -12.44 15.59
N VAL A 50 8.73 -13.02 14.41
CA VAL A 50 9.47 -14.27 14.29
C VAL A 50 10.93 -14.09 14.74
N ALA A 51 11.60 -13.04 14.28
CA ALA A 51 12.99 -12.75 14.68
C ALA A 51 13.15 -12.60 16.20
N LYS A 52 12.19 -11.92 16.85
CA LYS A 52 12.15 -11.80 18.31
C LYS A 52 11.99 -13.15 19.00
N ALA A 53 11.08 -14.00 18.53
CA ALA A 53 10.90 -15.34 19.07
C ALA A 53 12.16 -16.22 18.90
N LEU A 54 12.85 -16.14 17.76
CA LEU A 54 14.10 -16.87 17.54
C LEU A 54 15.22 -16.38 18.47
N LYS A 55 15.29 -15.07 18.71
CA LYS A 55 16.24 -14.47 19.67
C LYS A 55 15.96 -14.93 21.09
N GLU A 56 14.70 -14.98 21.51
CA GLU A 56 14.28 -15.53 22.82
C GLU A 56 14.65 -17.02 22.97
N GLN A 57 14.67 -17.77 21.87
CA GLN A 57 15.16 -19.15 21.83
C GLN A 57 16.69 -19.28 21.82
N ASN A 58 17.44 -18.18 21.99
CA ASN A 58 18.90 -18.13 21.94
C ASN A 58 19.51 -18.64 20.63
N ILE A 59 18.79 -18.50 19.52
CA ILE A 59 19.33 -18.79 18.19
C ILE A 59 20.37 -17.72 17.83
N ALA A 60 21.44 -18.14 17.16
CA ALA A 60 22.51 -17.26 16.72
C ALA A 60 21.99 -16.14 15.82
N ILE A 61 22.47 -14.91 16.03
CA ILE A 61 22.01 -13.70 15.32
C ILE A 61 22.24 -13.85 13.82
N GLU A 62 23.33 -14.52 13.43
CA GLU A 62 23.69 -14.84 12.05
C GLU A 62 22.60 -15.67 11.37
N ILE A 63 22.08 -16.69 12.03
CA ILE A 63 21.02 -17.57 11.51
C ILE A 63 19.71 -16.79 11.40
N ILE A 64 19.41 -15.92 12.38
CA ILE A 64 18.22 -15.07 12.35
C ILE A 64 18.30 -14.09 11.17
N ALA A 65 19.45 -13.44 10.96
CA ALA A 65 19.68 -12.51 9.86
C ALA A 65 19.51 -13.20 8.50
N GLU A 66 20.11 -14.37 8.32
CA GLU A 66 19.99 -15.16 7.09
C GLU A 66 18.55 -15.61 6.82
N SER A 67 17.83 -16.03 7.87
CA SER A 67 16.47 -16.57 7.73
C SER A 67 15.40 -15.48 7.55
N THR A 68 15.60 -14.30 8.12
CA THR A 68 14.61 -13.21 8.15
C THR A 68 14.91 -12.07 7.19
N GLY A 69 16.14 -11.99 6.66
CA GLY A 69 16.60 -10.88 5.83
C GLY A 69 16.84 -9.58 6.60
N LEU A 70 16.68 -9.58 7.94
CA LEU A 70 16.91 -8.41 8.77
C LEU A 70 18.40 -8.14 8.98
N SER A 71 18.75 -6.86 9.13
CA SER A 71 20.11 -6.47 9.47
C SER A 71 20.48 -6.92 10.90
N TYR A 72 21.77 -7.17 11.13
CA TYR A 72 22.30 -7.46 12.46
C TYR A 72 21.95 -6.37 13.49
N GLU A 73 21.91 -5.10 13.06
CA GLU A 73 21.55 -3.98 13.93
C GLU A 73 20.08 -4.04 14.35
N THR A 74 19.19 -4.36 13.40
CA THR A 74 17.77 -4.54 13.66
C THR A 74 17.55 -5.66 14.67
N ILE A 75 18.19 -6.82 14.47
CA ILE A 75 18.06 -7.99 15.36
C ILE A 75 18.62 -7.72 16.76
N LYS A 76 19.69 -6.90 16.86
CA LYS A 76 20.21 -6.47 18.17
C LYS A 76 19.23 -5.56 18.92
N ARG A 77 18.48 -4.73 18.20
CA ARG A 77 17.55 -3.73 18.77
C ARG A 77 16.21 -4.30 19.23
N ILE A 78 15.66 -5.29 18.53
CA ILE A 78 14.42 -6.00 18.89
C ILE A 78 14.60 -6.93 20.10
#